data_AF-A0A348V435-F1
#
_entry.id   AF-A0A348V435-F1
#
_cell.length_a   1.000
_cell.length_b   1.000
_cell.length_c   1.000
_cell.angle_alpha   90.00
_cell.angle_beta   90.00
_cell.angle_gamma   90.00
#
_symmetry.space_group_name_H-M   'P 1'
#
loop_
_entity.id
_entity.type
_entity.pdbx_description
1 polymer ?
#
loop_
_entity_poly.entity_id
_entity_poly.type
_entity_poly.pdbx_seq_one_letter_code
_entity_poly.pdbx_strand_id
1 'polypeptide(L)'
;MTIARHIEALRSAEILARLRGEQQVRIDFATELADEALYLVEDNHYRAIEIEEKIEKKYPGYRIQSYRSARQLRGAEYLRWYVVCKPEFPGQEVSPEETDLKKIADKEFLASIPKETLARYQELMNKAKDPERPYIEVNHVAKDKTLRISVVCKSDSIPRFFINVSDVINSHGLVSRRKYVEHFANGKTILTFYLDDITNEEKLQDLVSDISLIYVIPESPLSALFREGKLTAQETLFGASAWSFTHQFLSSFNEEYLKLSQALKDNPELLGLLREMKTRLAKETFTEDRVWDALINNYPMVKKLFELFDRKFNPAVKDHKIDDRVQALSREISREVPVEADRMVLLSVITFINSILRTNFYKKEKVSIAYMYRPDFLNKVDYPVTPFGIFHVIGRELRGFHIRFRDIARGGIRIVRSINYQTYLNNSDFIFDENYNLALTQQRKNKDLAEGGSKGTILLRWGFTDKMAVAFKKYIDGLLDLMMPDASIVDYYGKDVILFLGPDEWTADLMEWAALRAKARGYKFWKAFTTGKPLSMGGIPHDRYGMTTNSVHEYVLCALKKLGLKEENITKVMTGGP
;
A
#
# COMPACT_ATOMS: atom_id res chain seq x y z
N MET A 1 -10.64 -36.03 -14.35
CA MET A 1 -9.66 -37.03 -14.85
C MET A 1 -9.28 -38.03 -13.77
N THR A 2 -9.06 -39.31 -14.10
CA THR A 2 -8.75 -40.35 -13.10
C THR A 2 -7.30 -40.30 -12.62
N ILE A 3 -7.11 -40.30 -11.29
CA ILE A 3 -5.83 -40.40 -10.56
C ILE A 3 -4.89 -41.48 -11.14
N ALA A 4 -5.47 -42.55 -11.68
CA ALA A 4 -4.74 -43.63 -12.37
C ALA A 4 -3.79 -43.13 -13.47
N ARG A 5 -4.23 -42.22 -14.34
CA ARG A 5 -3.38 -41.67 -15.42
C ARG A 5 -2.19 -40.87 -14.88
N HIS A 6 -2.35 -40.22 -13.73
CA HIS A 6 -1.28 -39.43 -13.11
C HIS A 6 -0.27 -40.33 -12.41
N ILE A 7 -0.73 -41.42 -11.78
CA ILE A 7 0.14 -42.47 -11.23
C ILE A 7 0.94 -43.16 -12.34
N GLU A 8 0.31 -43.47 -13.48
CA GLU A 8 0.97 -44.02 -14.66
C GLU A 8 2.03 -43.06 -15.20
N ALA A 9 1.70 -41.78 -15.38
CA ALA A 9 2.65 -40.77 -15.84
C ALA A 9 3.85 -40.61 -14.88
N LEU A 10 3.60 -40.63 -13.57
CA LEU A 10 4.65 -40.61 -12.54
C LEU A 10 5.57 -41.83 -12.63
N ARG A 11 5.01 -43.03 -12.80
CA ARG A 11 5.79 -44.26 -12.97
C ARG A 11 6.58 -44.26 -14.28
N SER A 12 6.00 -43.76 -15.37
CA SER A 12 6.72 -43.61 -16.65
C SER A 12 7.89 -42.64 -16.54
N ALA A 13 7.71 -41.50 -15.86
CA ALA A 13 8.78 -40.53 -15.61
C ALA A 13 9.92 -41.13 -14.76
N GLU A 14 9.59 -41.86 -13.69
CA GLU A 14 10.58 -42.57 -12.86
C GLU A 14 11.38 -43.60 -13.68
N ILE A 15 10.71 -44.38 -14.53
CA ILE A 15 11.34 -45.39 -15.38
C ILE A 15 12.28 -44.73 -16.41
N LEU A 16 11.83 -43.65 -17.05
CA LEU A 16 12.62 -42.91 -18.05
C LEU A 16 13.88 -42.29 -17.45
N ALA A 17 13.79 -41.69 -16.26
CA ALA A 17 14.95 -41.12 -15.57
C ALA A 17 15.99 -42.19 -15.23
N ARG A 18 15.54 -43.37 -14.75
CA ARG A 18 16.44 -44.52 -14.51
C ARG A 18 17.11 -45.03 -15.79
N LEU A 19 16.38 -45.09 -16.90
CA LEU A 19 16.92 -45.54 -18.20
C LEU A 19 17.94 -44.57 -18.80
N ARG A 20 17.85 -43.27 -18.48
CA ARG A 20 18.79 -42.23 -18.96
C ARG A 20 20.06 -42.10 -18.13
N GLY A 21 20.19 -42.82 -17.01
CA GLY A 21 21.32 -42.69 -16.10
C GLY A 21 21.35 -41.35 -15.35
N GLU A 22 20.23 -40.60 -15.34
CA GLU A 22 20.09 -39.35 -14.60
C GLU A 22 20.02 -39.65 -13.10
N GLN A 23 20.88 -39.02 -12.28
CA GLN A 23 20.87 -39.20 -10.82
C GLN A 23 19.68 -38.49 -10.13
N GLN A 24 19.00 -37.57 -10.84
CA GLN A 24 17.84 -36.83 -10.37
C GLN A 24 16.64 -37.07 -11.30
N VAL A 25 15.48 -37.41 -10.71
CA VAL A 25 14.21 -37.56 -11.43
C VAL A 25 13.51 -36.21 -11.48
N ARG A 26 13.61 -35.48 -12.59
CA ARG A 26 12.88 -34.21 -12.75
C ARG A 26 11.41 -34.47 -13.09
N ILE A 27 10.51 -34.23 -12.12
CA ILE A 27 9.06 -34.43 -12.29
C ILE A 27 8.40 -33.08 -12.52
N ASP A 28 7.86 -32.90 -13.73
CA ASP A 28 7.08 -31.73 -14.10
C ASP A 28 5.86 -32.19 -14.93
N PHE A 29 4.73 -32.31 -14.26
CA PHE A 29 3.47 -32.71 -14.87
C PHE A 29 2.45 -31.59 -14.70
N ALA A 30 1.87 -31.15 -15.81
CA ALA A 30 0.80 -30.17 -15.81
C ALA A 30 -0.34 -30.66 -16.70
N THR A 31 -1.56 -30.57 -16.20
CA THR A 31 -2.77 -30.67 -17.02
C THR A 31 -3.57 -29.40 -16.84
N GLU A 32 -3.88 -28.72 -17.93
CA GLU A 32 -4.50 -27.40 -17.90
C GLU A 32 -5.74 -27.39 -18.78
N LEU A 33 -6.91 -27.22 -18.17
CA LEU A 33 -8.21 -27.08 -18.83
C LEU A 33 -8.82 -25.72 -18.50
N ALA A 34 -9.98 -25.39 -19.07
CA ALA A 34 -10.62 -24.10 -18.86
C ALA A 34 -11.10 -23.91 -17.41
N ASP A 35 -11.69 -24.94 -16.80
CA ASP A 35 -12.29 -24.85 -15.47
C ASP A 35 -11.50 -25.61 -14.38
N GLU A 36 -10.48 -26.39 -14.78
CA GLU A 36 -9.61 -27.12 -13.86
C GLU A 36 -8.15 -27.16 -14.32
N ALA A 37 -7.22 -27.18 -13.39
CA ALA A 37 -5.82 -27.46 -13.68
C ALA A 37 -5.16 -28.26 -12.54
N LEU A 38 -4.17 -29.06 -12.91
CA LEU A 38 -3.38 -29.85 -12.00
C LEU A 38 -1.91 -29.67 -12.32
N TYR A 39 -1.11 -29.40 -11.29
CA TYR A 39 0.34 -29.31 -11.39
C TYR A 39 0.98 -30.24 -10.38
N LEU A 40 1.99 -30.98 -10.81
CA LEU A 40 2.83 -31.79 -9.95
C LEU A 40 4.29 -31.51 -10.29
N VAL A 41 4.97 -30.87 -9.35
CA VAL A 41 6.34 -30.39 -9.51
C VAL A 41 7.19 -30.80 -8.32
N GLU A 42 8.50 -30.70 -8.47
CA GLU A 42 9.42 -30.72 -7.34
C GLU A 42 9.14 -29.56 -6.38
N ASP A 43 9.11 -29.85 -5.09
CA ASP A 43 8.86 -28.87 -4.03
C ASP A 43 10.13 -28.10 -3.67
N ASN A 44 10.63 -27.36 -4.65
CA ASN A 44 11.62 -26.33 -4.50
C ASN A 44 10.91 -24.97 -4.40
N HIS A 45 11.30 -24.10 -3.48
CA HIS A 45 10.63 -22.82 -3.25
C HIS A 45 10.48 -21.97 -4.54
N TYR A 46 11.55 -21.81 -5.31
CA TYR A 46 11.51 -21.02 -6.54
C TYR A 46 10.64 -21.67 -7.62
N ARG A 47 10.68 -23.00 -7.73
CA ARG A 47 9.81 -23.74 -8.66
C ARG A 47 8.34 -23.63 -8.26
N ALA A 48 8.04 -23.71 -6.96
CA ALA A 48 6.70 -23.54 -6.42
C ALA A 48 6.15 -22.14 -6.75
N ILE A 49 6.94 -21.08 -6.55
CA ILE A 49 6.56 -19.70 -6.91
C ILE A 49 6.23 -19.58 -8.40
N GLU A 50 7.07 -20.12 -9.29
CA GLU A 50 6.84 -20.05 -10.74
C GLU A 50 5.48 -20.66 -11.12
N ILE A 51 5.14 -21.81 -10.52
CA ILE A 51 3.83 -22.44 -10.72
C ILE A 51 2.70 -21.60 -10.13
N GLU A 52 2.88 -21.02 -8.95
CA GLU A 52 1.88 -20.15 -8.32
C GLU A 52 1.62 -18.88 -9.13
N GLU A 53 2.66 -18.23 -9.66
CA GLU A 53 2.54 -17.10 -10.58
C GLU A 53 1.78 -17.46 -11.85
N LYS A 54 2.07 -18.65 -12.40
CA LYS A 54 1.36 -19.16 -13.57
C LYS A 54 -0.11 -19.41 -13.26
N ILE A 55 -0.43 -20.00 -12.10
CA ILE A 55 -1.80 -20.24 -11.66
C ILE A 55 -2.55 -18.93 -11.47
N GLU A 56 -2.00 -17.97 -10.72
CA GLU A 56 -2.67 -16.68 -10.48
C GLU A 56 -2.96 -15.92 -11.78
N LYS A 57 -2.02 -15.95 -12.75
CA LYS A 57 -2.18 -15.28 -14.04
C LYS A 57 -3.24 -15.95 -14.93
N LYS A 58 -3.29 -17.29 -14.95
CA LYS A 58 -4.15 -18.04 -15.87
C LYS A 58 -5.54 -18.31 -15.29
N TYR A 59 -5.65 -18.45 -13.97
CA TYR A 59 -6.86 -18.84 -13.26
C TYR A 59 -7.22 -17.84 -12.14
N PRO A 60 -7.41 -16.54 -12.46
CA PRO A 60 -7.76 -15.53 -11.47
C PRO A 60 -9.10 -15.86 -10.81
N GLY A 61 -9.14 -15.86 -9.48
CA GLY A 61 -10.36 -16.17 -8.70
C GLY A 61 -10.71 -17.64 -8.62
N TYR A 62 -9.82 -18.55 -9.05
CA TYR A 62 -10.02 -19.99 -8.91
C TYR A 62 -9.61 -20.48 -7.53
N ARG A 63 -10.26 -21.55 -7.06
CA ARG A 63 -9.89 -22.24 -5.82
C ARG A 63 -8.55 -22.94 -6.05
N ILE A 64 -7.66 -22.87 -5.06
CA ILE A 64 -6.34 -23.50 -5.13
C ILE A 64 -6.15 -24.40 -3.91
N GLN A 65 -5.75 -25.64 -4.13
CA GLN A 65 -5.30 -26.54 -3.08
C GLN A 65 -3.87 -26.99 -3.39
N SER A 66 -2.96 -26.86 -2.44
CA SER A 66 -1.57 -27.29 -2.56
C SER A 66 -1.24 -28.33 -1.49
N TYR A 67 -0.56 -29.40 -1.88
CA TYR A 67 -0.15 -30.50 -1.00
C TYR A 67 1.32 -30.83 -1.22
N ARG A 68 2.10 -30.86 -0.14
CA ARG A 68 3.48 -31.38 -0.12
C ARG A 68 3.48 -32.87 0.19
N SER A 69 4.33 -33.64 -0.48
CA SER A 69 4.52 -35.05 -0.18
C SER A 69 5.00 -35.26 1.26
N ALA A 70 4.54 -36.32 1.92
CA ALA A 70 4.93 -36.61 3.30
C ALA A 70 6.37 -37.16 3.42
N ARG A 71 6.92 -37.67 2.31
CA ARG A 71 8.27 -38.23 2.22
C ARG A 71 8.91 -37.78 0.92
N GLN A 72 10.23 -37.70 0.92
CA GLN A 72 11.03 -37.55 -0.30
C GLN A 72 10.87 -38.79 -1.18
N LEU A 73 10.83 -38.60 -2.49
CA LEU A 73 10.91 -39.73 -3.42
C LEU A 73 12.35 -40.28 -3.39
N ARG A 74 12.54 -41.58 -3.64
CA ARG A 74 13.89 -42.16 -3.73
C ARG A 74 14.62 -41.52 -4.93
N GLY A 75 15.65 -40.71 -4.65
CA GLY A 75 16.42 -40.00 -5.67
C GLY A 75 15.84 -38.66 -6.14
N ALA A 76 14.83 -38.11 -5.45
CA ALA A 76 14.27 -36.78 -5.74
C ALA A 76 13.98 -35.99 -4.45
N GLU A 77 13.73 -34.69 -4.58
CA GLU A 77 13.24 -33.84 -3.48
C GLU A 77 11.79 -34.18 -3.10
N TYR A 78 11.18 -33.41 -2.20
CA TYR A 78 9.75 -33.48 -1.94
C TYR A 78 8.97 -33.12 -3.22
N LEU A 79 7.73 -33.58 -3.36
CA LEU A 79 6.84 -33.19 -4.47
C LEU A 79 5.75 -32.26 -3.96
N ARG A 80 5.34 -31.31 -4.80
CA ARG A 80 4.21 -30.43 -4.56
C ARG A 80 3.16 -30.60 -5.64
N TRP A 81 1.94 -30.85 -5.17
CA TRP A 81 0.76 -31.00 -6.00
C TRP A 81 -0.13 -29.77 -5.83
N TYR A 82 -0.48 -29.09 -6.91
CA TYR A 82 -1.54 -28.09 -6.97
C TYR A 82 -2.78 -28.62 -7.70
N VAL A 83 -3.95 -28.40 -7.12
CA VAL A 83 -5.26 -28.58 -7.75
C VAL A 83 -5.92 -27.22 -7.83
N VAL A 84 -6.33 -26.82 -9.04
CA VAL A 84 -6.95 -25.54 -9.32
C VAL A 84 -8.32 -25.79 -9.93
N CYS A 85 -9.37 -25.21 -9.36
CA CYS A 85 -10.75 -25.45 -9.78
C CYS A 85 -11.54 -24.14 -9.80
N LYS A 86 -12.36 -23.95 -10.81
CA LYS A 86 -13.28 -22.80 -10.88
C LYS A 86 -14.37 -22.95 -9.82
N PRO A 87 -14.60 -21.94 -8.96
CA PRO A 87 -15.68 -22.01 -7.99
C PRO A 87 -17.04 -21.87 -8.69
N GLU A 88 -18.02 -22.64 -8.21
CA GLU A 88 -19.43 -22.52 -8.56
C GLU A 88 -20.24 -22.04 -7.35
N PHE A 89 -20.58 -20.75 -7.33
CA PHE A 89 -21.42 -20.18 -6.28
C PHE A 89 -22.92 -20.44 -6.51
N PRO A 90 -23.73 -20.42 -5.44
CA PRO A 90 -25.19 -20.33 -5.58
C PRO A 90 -25.53 -19.03 -6.32
N GLY A 91 -26.23 -19.10 -7.46
CA GLY A 91 -26.40 -18.00 -8.43
C GLY A 91 -27.29 -16.82 -8.00
N GLN A 92 -27.24 -16.41 -6.74
CA GLN A 92 -27.90 -15.20 -6.23
C GLN A 92 -26.88 -14.07 -6.04
N GLU A 93 -27.30 -12.82 -6.26
CA GLU A 93 -26.53 -11.67 -5.79
C GLU A 93 -26.49 -11.70 -4.26
N VAL A 94 -25.30 -11.71 -3.70
CA VAL A 94 -25.09 -11.81 -2.25
C VAL A 94 -24.53 -10.50 -1.71
N SER A 95 -25.09 -10.03 -0.59
CA SER A 95 -24.57 -8.86 0.13
C SER A 95 -23.12 -9.08 0.56
N PRO A 96 -22.23 -8.07 0.47
CA PRO A 96 -20.87 -8.16 1.02
C PRO A 96 -20.80 -8.50 2.53
N GLU A 97 -21.87 -8.21 3.26
CA GLU A 97 -22.04 -8.47 4.69
C GLU A 97 -22.58 -9.88 5.00
N GLU A 98 -23.04 -10.64 3.99
CA GLU A 98 -23.49 -12.01 4.20
C GLU A 98 -22.29 -12.88 4.60
N THR A 99 -22.46 -13.67 5.65
CA THR A 99 -21.41 -14.54 6.20
C THR A 99 -21.80 -16.01 6.17
N ASP A 100 -23.05 -16.38 5.90
CA ASP A 100 -23.51 -17.77 5.84
C ASP A 100 -22.86 -18.51 4.67
N LEU A 101 -21.92 -19.41 4.98
CA LEU A 101 -21.17 -20.18 3.99
C LEU A 101 -22.08 -21.02 3.08
N LYS A 102 -23.27 -21.42 3.52
CA LYS A 102 -24.19 -22.18 2.65
C LYS A 102 -24.69 -21.37 1.46
N LYS A 103 -24.64 -20.04 1.55
CA LYS A 103 -25.06 -19.12 0.49
C LYS A 103 -23.89 -18.59 -0.34
N ILE A 104 -22.69 -18.51 0.25
CA ILE A 104 -21.55 -17.84 -0.38
C ILE A 104 -20.40 -18.75 -0.79
N ALA A 105 -20.35 -19.99 -0.28
CA ALA A 105 -19.28 -20.92 -0.61
C ALA A 105 -19.59 -21.71 -1.88
N ASP A 106 -18.53 -22.22 -2.50
CA ASP A 106 -18.61 -23.12 -3.65
C ASP A 106 -19.40 -24.40 -3.33
N LYS A 107 -20.18 -24.90 -4.30
CA LYS A 107 -21.01 -26.10 -4.15
C LYS A 107 -20.18 -27.35 -3.86
N GLU A 108 -19.07 -27.55 -4.56
CA GLU A 108 -18.22 -28.72 -4.38
C GLU A 108 -17.49 -28.66 -3.03
N PHE A 109 -17.05 -27.47 -2.63
CA PHE A 109 -16.53 -27.21 -1.29
C PHE A 109 -17.54 -27.62 -0.22
N LEU A 110 -18.79 -27.17 -0.30
CA LEU A 110 -19.84 -27.52 0.66
C LEU A 110 -20.17 -29.02 0.68
N ALA A 111 -20.08 -29.69 -0.47
CA ALA A 111 -20.38 -31.12 -0.59
C ALA A 111 -19.26 -32.01 -0.01
N SER A 112 -18.00 -31.59 -0.12
CA SER A 112 -16.82 -32.42 0.22
C SER A 112 -16.18 -32.08 1.57
N ILE A 113 -16.44 -30.89 2.12
CA ILE A 113 -15.78 -30.41 3.34
C ILE A 113 -16.28 -31.12 4.61
N PRO A 114 -15.37 -31.55 5.53
CA PRO A 114 -15.77 -32.06 6.83
C PRO A 114 -16.51 -31.02 7.68
N LYS A 115 -17.51 -31.45 8.48
CA LYS A 115 -18.34 -30.57 9.33
C LYS A 115 -17.52 -29.65 10.24
N GLU A 116 -16.45 -30.16 10.85
CA GLU A 116 -15.55 -29.38 11.71
C GLU A 116 -14.81 -28.27 10.95
N THR A 117 -14.38 -28.56 9.72
CA THR A 117 -13.70 -27.58 8.85
C THR A 117 -14.68 -26.52 8.37
N LEU A 118 -15.92 -26.90 8.04
CA LEU A 118 -16.98 -25.95 7.71
C LEU A 118 -17.30 -25.01 8.87
N ALA A 119 -17.48 -25.54 10.08
CA ALA A 119 -17.75 -24.74 11.27
C ALA A 119 -16.62 -23.71 11.54
N ARG A 120 -15.37 -24.13 11.37
CA ARG A 120 -14.22 -23.22 11.48
C ARG A 120 -14.22 -22.13 10.41
N TYR A 121 -14.45 -22.46 9.15
CA TYR A 121 -14.51 -21.45 8.10
C TYR A 121 -15.65 -20.44 8.37
N GLN A 122 -16.77 -20.92 8.91
CA GLN A 122 -17.89 -20.06 9.31
C GLN A 122 -17.50 -19.12 10.45
N GLU A 123 -16.73 -19.61 11.43
CA GLU A 123 -16.19 -18.81 12.53
C GLU A 123 -15.22 -17.73 12.02
N LEU A 124 -14.29 -18.08 11.13
CA LEU A 124 -13.36 -17.13 10.49
C LEU A 124 -14.13 -16.02 9.76
N MET A 125 -15.16 -16.38 8.98
CA MET A 125 -15.99 -15.43 8.24
C MET A 125 -16.72 -14.45 9.19
N ASN A 126 -17.19 -14.95 10.33
CA ASN A 126 -17.88 -14.15 11.35
C ASN A 126 -16.93 -13.24 12.16
N LYS A 127 -15.69 -13.69 12.41
CA LYS A 127 -14.65 -12.91 13.11
C LYS A 127 -14.09 -11.78 12.23
N ALA A 128 -14.00 -12.00 10.92
CA ALA A 128 -13.57 -11.01 9.93
C ALA A 128 -14.63 -9.93 9.67
N LYS A 129 -14.86 -9.09 10.68
CA LYS A 129 -15.90 -8.05 10.70
C LYS A 129 -15.54 -6.81 9.88
N ASP A 130 -14.26 -6.45 9.82
CA ASP A 130 -13.82 -5.30 9.01
C ASP A 130 -13.68 -5.73 7.54
N PRO A 131 -14.46 -5.15 6.60
CA PRO A 131 -14.41 -5.55 5.20
C PRO A 131 -13.12 -5.12 4.48
N GLU A 132 -12.35 -4.17 5.03
CA GLU A 132 -11.16 -3.63 4.36
C GLU A 132 -9.86 -4.20 4.93
N ARG A 133 -9.83 -4.62 6.20
CA ARG A 133 -8.61 -5.11 6.87
C ARG A 133 -8.49 -6.63 6.79
N PRO A 134 -7.28 -7.17 6.53
CA PRO A 134 -7.08 -8.61 6.61
C PRO A 134 -7.22 -9.07 8.07
N TYR A 135 -7.93 -10.17 8.28
CA TYR A 135 -8.00 -10.85 9.58
C TYR A 135 -7.11 -12.07 9.55
N ILE A 136 -6.18 -12.19 10.51
CA ILE A 136 -5.25 -13.32 10.61
C ILE A 136 -5.56 -14.08 11.89
N GLU A 137 -5.80 -15.39 11.76
CA GLU A 137 -5.99 -16.30 12.89
C GLU A 137 -4.94 -17.40 12.87
N VAL A 138 -4.35 -17.66 14.03
CA VAL A 138 -3.32 -18.67 14.23
C VAL A 138 -3.81 -19.69 15.24
N ASN A 139 -3.70 -20.98 14.90
CA ASN A 139 -4.10 -22.08 15.78
C ASN A 139 -3.09 -23.22 15.74
N HIS A 140 -2.70 -23.75 16.90
CA HIS A 140 -1.96 -24.99 17.01
C HIS A 140 -2.90 -26.20 16.86
N VAL A 141 -2.60 -27.10 15.92
CA VAL A 141 -3.38 -28.31 15.66
C VAL A 141 -2.67 -29.51 16.25
N ALA A 142 -2.99 -29.81 17.52
CA ALA A 142 -2.31 -30.84 18.32
C ALA A 142 -2.30 -32.23 17.67
N LYS A 143 -3.40 -32.62 17.02
CA LYS A 143 -3.54 -33.95 16.38
C LYS A 143 -2.48 -34.21 15.31
N ASP A 144 -2.12 -33.18 14.54
CA ASP A 144 -1.22 -33.29 13.40
C ASP A 144 0.17 -32.68 13.69
N LYS A 145 0.36 -32.09 14.89
CA LYS A 145 1.52 -31.27 15.26
C LYS A 145 1.83 -30.24 14.17
N THR A 146 0.80 -29.48 13.78
CA THR A 146 0.91 -28.45 12.75
C THR A 146 0.40 -27.11 13.26
N LEU A 147 1.02 -26.04 12.78
CA LEU A 147 0.53 -24.69 12.94
C LEU A 147 -0.39 -24.35 11.76
N ARG A 148 -1.60 -23.87 12.04
CA ARG A 148 -2.54 -23.40 11.02
C ARG A 148 -2.67 -21.88 11.07
N ILE A 149 -2.30 -21.22 9.98
CA ILE A 149 -2.47 -19.78 9.79
C ILE A 149 -3.57 -19.57 8.76
N SER A 150 -4.63 -18.85 9.14
CA SER A 150 -5.75 -18.51 8.26
C SER A 150 -5.82 -17.01 8.07
N VAL A 151 -5.93 -16.55 6.83
CA VAL A 151 -6.05 -15.13 6.48
C VAL A 151 -7.36 -14.91 5.74
N VAL A 152 -8.21 -14.02 6.25
CA VAL A 152 -9.44 -13.57 5.59
C VAL A 152 -9.19 -12.18 5.03
N CYS A 153 -9.35 -12.00 3.72
CA CYS A 153 -9.16 -10.72 3.07
C CYS A 153 -10.09 -10.54 1.86
N LYS A 154 -10.16 -9.33 1.32
CA LYS A 154 -10.99 -9.02 0.15
C LYS A 154 -10.35 -9.55 -1.14
N SER A 155 -11.14 -10.18 -2.01
CA SER A 155 -10.64 -10.91 -3.19
C SER A 155 -9.90 -10.03 -4.20
N ASP A 156 -10.31 -8.77 -4.34
CA ASP A 156 -9.69 -7.79 -5.25
C ASP A 156 -8.30 -7.31 -4.80
N SER A 157 -7.94 -7.57 -3.53
CA SER A 157 -6.68 -7.16 -2.90
C SER A 157 -5.61 -8.25 -2.96
N ILE A 158 -5.94 -9.40 -3.56
CA ILE A 158 -5.16 -10.64 -3.50
C ILE A 158 -4.04 -10.82 -4.52
N PRO A 159 -3.96 -10.16 -5.69
CA PRO A 159 -2.93 -10.55 -6.68
C PRO A 159 -1.55 -10.69 -6.02
N ARG A 160 -0.83 -11.80 -6.19
CA ARG A 160 0.45 -12.11 -5.50
C ARG A 160 0.45 -12.22 -3.97
N PHE A 161 -0.64 -11.99 -3.24
CA PHE A 161 -0.68 -12.16 -1.78
C PHE A 161 -0.40 -13.61 -1.39
N PHE A 162 -0.97 -14.58 -2.11
CA PHE A 162 -0.71 -16.00 -1.87
C PHE A 162 0.77 -16.37 -2.05
N ILE A 163 1.38 -15.87 -3.13
CA ILE A 163 2.81 -16.06 -3.45
C ILE A 163 3.69 -15.39 -2.40
N ASN A 164 3.40 -14.13 -2.06
CA ASN A 164 4.22 -13.37 -1.11
C ASN A 164 4.17 -13.97 0.31
N VAL A 165 3.05 -14.61 0.71
CA VAL A 165 3.00 -15.37 1.96
C VAL A 165 3.88 -16.62 1.87
N SER A 166 3.97 -17.29 0.71
CA SER A 166 4.94 -18.36 0.49
C SER A 166 6.39 -17.87 0.67
N ASP A 167 6.74 -16.68 0.18
CA ASP A 167 8.06 -16.05 0.36
C ASP A 167 8.36 -15.82 1.86
N VAL A 168 7.40 -15.28 2.62
CA VAL A 168 7.55 -15.07 4.08
C VAL A 168 7.74 -16.39 4.82
N ILE A 169 6.93 -17.41 4.52
CA ILE A 169 7.08 -18.72 5.17
C ILE A 169 8.49 -19.27 4.92
N ASN A 170 8.99 -19.16 3.69
CA ASN A 170 10.33 -19.62 3.33
C ASN A 170 11.44 -18.78 3.98
N SER A 171 11.28 -17.45 4.11
CA SER A 171 12.27 -16.58 4.76
C SER A 171 12.44 -16.91 6.25
N HIS A 172 11.42 -17.49 6.89
CA HIS A 172 11.48 -18.02 8.25
C HIS A 172 12.04 -19.45 8.34
N GLY A 173 12.52 -20.02 7.24
CA GLY A 173 13.04 -21.39 7.16
C GLY A 173 11.96 -22.46 7.28
N LEU A 174 10.70 -22.10 7.04
CA LEU A 174 9.55 -22.99 7.13
C LEU A 174 9.08 -23.41 5.74
N VAL A 175 8.32 -24.51 5.67
CA VAL A 175 7.69 -24.95 4.43
C VAL A 175 6.24 -25.33 4.71
N SER A 176 5.35 -24.93 3.80
CA SER A 176 3.93 -25.31 3.89
C SER A 176 3.73 -26.78 3.51
N ARG A 177 3.06 -27.53 4.40
CA ARG A 177 2.57 -28.89 4.12
C ARG A 177 1.34 -28.85 3.23
N ARG A 178 0.43 -27.92 3.51
CA ARG A 178 -0.81 -27.72 2.75
C ARG A 178 -1.13 -26.24 2.63
N LYS A 179 -1.72 -25.86 1.50
CA LYS A 179 -2.24 -24.50 1.29
C LYS A 179 -3.61 -24.56 0.64
N TYR A 180 -4.48 -23.63 1.01
CA TYR A 180 -5.83 -23.51 0.48
C TYR A 180 -6.12 -22.05 0.15
N VAL A 181 -6.71 -21.79 -1.00
CA VAL A 181 -7.28 -20.50 -1.39
C VAL A 181 -8.73 -20.74 -1.74
N GLU A 182 -9.63 -20.20 -0.93
CA GLU A 182 -11.08 -20.37 -1.07
C GLU A 182 -11.74 -19.01 -1.26
N HIS A 183 -12.34 -18.81 -2.43
CA HIS A 183 -13.09 -17.59 -2.77
C HIS A 183 -14.57 -17.74 -2.40
N PHE A 184 -15.21 -16.65 -1.98
CA PHE A 184 -16.61 -16.62 -1.58
C PHE A 184 -17.38 -15.54 -2.36
N ALA A 185 -18.68 -15.78 -2.59
CA ALA A 185 -19.54 -14.91 -3.38
C ALA A 185 -19.71 -13.49 -2.81
N ASN A 186 -19.48 -13.29 -1.51
CA ASN A 186 -19.50 -11.97 -0.86
C ASN A 186 -18.24 -11.13 -1.14
N GLY A 187 -17.30 -11.61 -1.97
CA GLY A 187 -16.07 -10.91 -2.33
C GLY A 187 -14.94 -11.04 -1.29
N LYS A 188 -15.05 -11.97 -0.34
CA LYS A 188 -13.97 -12.37 0.57
C LYS A 188 -13.27 -13.64 0.07
N THR A 189 -12.04 -13.81 0.51
CA THR A 189 -11.24 -15.02 0.30
C THR A 189 -10.64 -15.44 1.63
N ILE A 190 -10.61 -16.76 1.86
CA ILE A 190 -9.89 -17.36 2.98
C ILE A 190 -8.68 -18.11 2.43
N LEU A 191 -7.49 -17.68 2.85
CA LEU A 191 -6.24 -18.40 2.61
C LEU A 191 -5.88 -19.18 3.87
N THR A 192 -5.55 -20.47 3.74
CA THR A 192 -5.13 -21.29 4.88
C THR A 192 -3.81 -21.96 4.59
N PHE A 193 -2.84 -21.82 5.49
CA PHE A 193 -1.52 -22.41 5.43
C PHE A 193 -1.33 -23.37 6.61
N TYR A 194 -0.84 -24.57 6.34
CA TYR A 194 -0.46 -25.55 7.36
C TYR A 194 1.05 -25.71 7.35
N LEU A 195 1.68 -25.33 8.45
CA LEU A 195 3.12 -25.37 8.67
C LEU A 195 3.45 -26.43 9.74
N ASP A 196 4.73 -26.77 9.85
CA ASP A 196 5.22 -27.47 11.04
C ASP A 196 4.98 -26.59 12.28
N ASP A 197 4.68 -27.22 13.42
CA ASP A 197 4.35 -26.48 14.63
C ASP A 197 5.52 -25.63 15.14
N ILE A 198 5.22 -24.40 15.58
CA ILE A 198 6.22 -23.44 16.08
C ILE A 198 5.97 -23.26 17.57
N THR A 199 6.84 -23.80 18.41
CA THR A 199 6.72 -23.70 19.87
C THR A 199 7.33 -22.42 20.44
N ASN A 200 8.16 -21.72 19.66
CA ASN A 200 8.74 -20.44 20.05
C ASN A 200 7.75 -19.31 19.71
N GLU A 201 7.16 -18.72 20.74
CA GLU A 201 6.13 -17.68 20.61
C GLU A 201 6.65 -16.41 19.93
N GLU A 202 7.91 -16.04 20.13
CA GLU A 202 8.53 -14.86 19.51
C GLU A 202 8.63 -15.05 17.99
N LYS A 203 9.16 -16.20 17.55
CA LYS A 203 9.22 -16.55 16.12
C LYS A 203 7.84 -16.60 15.47
N LEU A 204 6.84 -17.06 16.22
CA LEU A 204 5.46 -17.08 15.75
C LEU A 204 4.91 -15.66 15.57
N GLN A 205 5.14 -14.77 16.53
CA GLN A 205 4.72 -13.37 16.41
C GLN A 205 5.41 -12.67 15.24
N ASP A 206 6.70 -12.94 15.01
CA ASP A 206 7.44 -12.37 13.87
C ASP A 206 6.88 -12.84 12.53
N LEU A 207 6.62 -14.14 12.38
CA LEU A 207 6.00 -14.71 11.18
C LEU A 207 4.63 -14.07 10.89
N VAL A 208 3.79 -13.94 11.92
CA VAL A 208 2.44 -13.34 11.78
C VAL A 208 2.53 -11.86 11.44
N SER A 209 3.47 -11.14 12.06
CA SER A 209 3.75 -9.74 11.75
C SER A 209 4.14 -9.61 10.28
N ASP A 210 5.09 -10.39 9.79
CA ASP A 210 5.55 -10.33 8.39
C ASP A 210 4.43 -10.66 7.40
N ILE A 211 3.60 -11.67 7.67
CA ILE A 211 2.42 -11.99 6.84
C ILE A 211 1.45 -10.81 6.78
N SER A 212 1.23 -10.10 7.89
CA SER A 212 0.38 -8.90 7.93
C SER A 212 0.94 -7.76 7.09
N LEU A 213 2.27 -7.61 7.05
CA LEU A 213 2.95 -6.55 6.29
C LEU A 213 2.88 -6.79 4.79
N ILE A 214 2.92 -8.03 4.33
CA ILE A 214 2.80 -8.38 2.90
C ILE A 214 1.51 -7.85 2.28
N TYR A 215 0.42 -7.71 3.05
CA TYR A 215 -0.82 -7.12 2.55
C TYR A 215 -0.67 -5.64 2.16
N VAL A 216 0.31 -4.97 2.75
CA VAL A 216 0.55 -3.52 2.60
C VAL A 216 1.79 -3.22 1.76
N ILE A 217 2.78 -4.11 1.74
CA ILE A 217 4.06 -3.89 1.05
C ILE A 217 3.83 -3.66 -0.45
N PRO A 218 4.22 -2.49 -0.98
CA PRO A 218 4.21 -2.28 -2.42
C PRO A 218 5.27 -3.16 -3.08
N GLU A 219 4.93 -3.75 -4.23
CA GLU A 219 5.93 -4.43 -5.05
C GLU A 219 7.07 -3.44 -5.39
N SER A 220 8.29 -3.89 -5.11
CA SER A 220 9.51 -3.10 -5.25
C SER A 220 10.72 -3.99 -5.56
N PRO A 221 11.80 -3.42 -6.13
CA PRO A 221 13.06 -4.12 -6.35
C PRO A 221 13.67 -4.76 -5.08
N LEU A 222 13.39 -4.22 -3.89
CA LEU A 222 13.84 -4.79 -2.61
C LEU A 222 13.24 -6.17 -2.31
N SER A 223 12.14 -6.56 -2.98
CA SER A 223 11.53 -7.89 -2.82
C SER A 223 12.50 -9.02 -3.18
N ALA A 224 13.46 -8.77 -4.08
CA ALA A 224 14.52 -9.74 -4.39
C ALA A 224 15.41 -10.01 -3.18
N LEU A 225 15.84 -8.96 -2.47
CA LEU A 225 16.66 -9.07 -1.26
C LEU A 225 15.91 -9.73 -0.11
N PHE A 226 14.59 -9.54 -0.03
CA PHE A 226 13.72 -10.25 0.90
C PHE A 226 13.72 -11.76 0.62
N ARG A 227 13.49 -12.17 -0.64
CA ARG A 227 13.50 -13.59 -1.03
C ARG A 227 14.85 -14.26 -0.81
N GLU A 228 15.94 -13.52 -0.97
CA GLU A 228 17.30 -13.97 -0.68
C GLU A 228 17.63 -14.04 0.83
N GLY A 229 16.71 -13.61 1.72
CA GLY A 229 16.92 -13.57 3.16
C GLY A 229 17.89 -12.47 3.63
N LYS A 230 18.23 -11.51 2.76
CA LYS A 230 19.11 -10.38 3.10
C LYS A 230 18.39 -9.30 3.89
N LEU A 231 17.11 -9.08 3.58
CA LEU A 231 16.21 -8.16 4.28
C LEU A 231 15.02 -8.92 4.86
N THR A 232 14.50 -8.44 5.99
CA THR A 232 13.20 -8.87 6.55
C THR A 232 12.03 -8.17 5.85
N ALA A 233 10.79 -8.59 6.12
CA ALA A 233 9.62 -7.91 5.57
C ALA A 233 9.50 -6.46 6.10
N GLN A 234 9.85 -6.23 7.36
CA GLN A 234 9.88 -4.90 7.98
C GLN A 234 10.95 -4.00 7.33
N GLU A 235 12.17 -4.49 7.15
CA GLU A 235 13.24 -3.75 6.48
C GLU A 235 12.87 -3.42 5.03
N THR A 236 12.21 -4.34 4.34
CA THR A 236 11.74 -4.15 2.95
C THR A 236 10.66 -3.06 2.88
N LEU A 237 9.69 -3.10 3.79
CA LEU A 237 8.64 -2.08 3.88
C LEU A 237 9.19 -0.71 4.26
N PHE A 238 10.13 -0.68 5.20
CA PHE A 238 10.84 0.54 5.58
C PHE A 238 11.62 1.10 4.39
N GLY A 239 12.37 0.25 3.67
CA GLY A 239 13.11 0.63 2.48
C GLY A 239 12.21 1.20 1.39
N ALA A 240 11.03 0.62 1.16
CA ALA A 240 10.05 1.17 0.21
C ALA A 240 9.48 2.52 0.65
N SER A 241 9.29 2.71 1.96
CA SER A 241 8.81 3.98 2.52
C SER A 241 9.88 5.07 2.43
N ALA A 242 11.13 4.71 2.76
CA ALA A 242 12.30 5.54 2.65
C ALA A 242 12.56 5.95 1.19
N TRP A 243 12.45 5.01 0.25
CA TRP A 243 12.51 5.30 -1.18
C TRP A 243 11.45 6.32 -1.59
N SER A 244 10.18 6.11 -1.21
CA SER A 244 9.08 7.01 -1.58
C SER A 244 9.30 8.44 -1.07
N PHE A 245 9.83 8.59 0.15
CA PHE A 245 10.21 9.89 0.70
C PHE A 245 11.41 10.47 -0.06
N THR A 246 12.50 9.71 -0.18
CA THR A 246 13.75 10.18 -0.75
C THR A 246 13.58 10.60 -2.21
N HIS A 247 12.90 9.79 -3.02
CA HIS A 247 12.60 10.14 -4.40
C HIS A 247 11.78 11.44 -4.52
N GLN A 248 10.85 11.67 -3.58
CA GLN A 248 10.03 12.88 -3.61
C GLN A 248 10.81 14.14 -3.20
N PHE A 249 11.65 14.05 -2.16
CA PHE A 249 12.22 15.23 -1.49
C PHE A 249 13.72 15.42 -1.69
N LEU A 250 14.42 14.45 -2.25
CA LEU A 250 15.83 14.61 -2.59
C LEU A 250 15.94 15.54 -3.79
N SER A 251 16.28 16.80 -3.50
CA SER A 251 16.74 17.74 -4.50
C SER A 251 18.25 17.91 -4.35
N SER A 252 19.01 17.89 -5.45
CA SER A 252 20.40 18.30 -5.45
C SER A 252 20.48 19.75 -4.95
N PHE A 253 20.97 19.92 -3.73
CA PHE A 253 21.29 21.21 -3.14
C PHE A 253 22.68 21.60 -3.63
N ASN A 254 22.74 22.54 -4.57
CA ASN A 254 24.00 23.22 -4.86
C ASN A 254 23.96 24.59 -4.18
N GLU A 255 25.02 24.96 -3.46
CA GLU A 255 25.22 26.34 -2.96
C GLU A 255 25.08 27.38 -4.08
N GLU A 256 25.44 26.97 -5.31
CA GLU A 256 25.29 27.75 -6.54
C GLU A 256 23.85 28.14 -6.81
N TYR A 257 22.90 27.22 -6.59
CA TYR A 257 21.47 27.50 -6.77
C TYR A 257 20.98 28.53 -5.75
N LEU A 258 21.41 28.44 -4.49
CA LEU A 258 21.04 29.42 -3.46
C LEU A 258 21.58 30.81 -3.80
N LYS A 259 22.85 30.89 -4.25
CA LYS A 259 23.47 32.14 -4.70
C LYS A 259 22.72 32.73 -5.91
N LEU A 260 22.39 31.90 -6.91
CA LEU A 260 21.63 32.33 -8.09
C LEU A 260 20.20 32.77 -7.71
N SER A 261 19.51 32.02 -6.85
CA SER A 261 18.17 32.39 -6.38
C SER A 261 18.20 33.70 -5.61
N GLN A 262 19.23 33.93 -4.78
CA GLN A 262 19.37 35.18 -4.06
C GLN A 262 19.68 36.37 -4.99
N ALA A 263 20.49 36.16 -6.02
CA ALA A 263 20.79 37.17 -7.03
C ALA A 263 19.56 37.52 -7.89
N LEU A 264 18.66 36.55 -8.12
CA LEU A 264 17.45 36.72 -8.92
C LEU A 264 16.21 37.11 -8.08
N LYS A 265 16.36 37.41 -6.79
CA LYS A 265 15.23 37.61 -5.85
C LYS A 265 14.18 38.64 -6.32
N ASP A 266 14.62 39.66 -7.04
CA ASP A 266 13.78 40.77 -7.52
C ASP A 266 13.16 40.49 -8.91
N ASN A 267 13.44 39.33 -9.50
CA ASN A 267 12.91 38.86 -10.79
C ASN A 267 12.12 37.55 -10.62
N PRO A 268 10.83 37.61 -10.27
CA PRO A 268 10.01 36.42 -10.00
C PRO A 268 9.95 35.42 -11.15
N GLU A 269 9.97 35.90 -12.40
CA GLU A 269 9.93 35.06 -13.60
C GLU A 269 11.21 34.23 -13.78
N LEU A 270 12.39 34.86 -13.65
CA LEU A 270 13.68 34.17 -13.71
C LEU A 270 13.89 33.21 -12.54
N LEU A 271 13.36 33.55 -11.36
CA LEU A 271 13.30 32.64 -10.23
C LEU A 271 12.45 31.40 -10.52
N GLY A 272 11.31 31.58 -11.20
CA GLY A 272 10.46 30.48 -11.67
C GLY A 272 11.23 29.54 -12.59
N LEU A 273 11.88 30.09 -13.64
CA LEU A 273 12.70 29.31 -14.58
C LEU A 273 13.87 28.58 -13.90
N LEU A 274 14.56 29.24 -12.97
CA LEU A 274 15.66 28.62 -12.22
C LEU A 274 15.16 27.46 -11.35
N ARG A 275 13.99 27.59 -10.72
CA ARG A 275 13.33 26.51 -9.96
C ARG A 275 12.95 25.34 -10.86
N GLU A 276 12.32 25.61 -12.00
CA GLU A 276 11.96 24.57 -12.97
C GLU A 276 13.19 23.82 -13.47
N MET A 277 14.26 24.55 -13.82
CA MET A 277 15.51 23.94 -14.27
C MET A 277 16.16 23.07 -13.19
N LYS A 278 16.23 23.55 -11.95
CA LYS A 278 16.75 22.76 -10.81
C LYS A 278 15.92 21.50 -10.61
N THR A 279 14.60 21.63 -10.58
CA THR A 279 13.72 20.50 -10.30
C THR A 279 13.86 19.44 -11.38
N ARG A 280 13.96 19.85 -12.66
CA ARG A 280 14.26 18.95 -13.77
C ARG A 280 15.61 18.25 -13.59
N LEU A 281 16.70 18.98 -13.31
CA LEU A 281 18.02 18.40 -13.12
C LEU A 281 18.08 17.43 -11.93
N ALA A 282 17.41 17.76 -10.82
CA ALA A 282 17.32 16.89 -9.66
C ALA A 282 16.56 15.60 -9.97
N LYS A 283 15.44 15.68 -10.69
CA LYS A 283 14.64 14.51 -11.09
C LYS A 283 15.31 13.67 -12.18
N GLU A 284 16.10 14.28 -13.06
CA GLU A 284 16.99 13.58 -13.98
C GLU A 284 18.15 12.86 -13.25
N THR A 285 18.64 13.43 -12.14
CA THR A 285 19.74 12.83 -11.36
C THR A 285 19.26 11.73 -10.41
N PHE A 286 18.10 11.92 -9.77
CA PHE A 286 17.54 11.01 -8.76
C PHE A 286 16.18 10.46 -9.21
N THR A 287 16.21 9.76 -10.34
CA THR A 287 15.06 9.00 -10.83
C THR A 287 14.63 7.92 -9.83
N GLU A 288 13.41 7.39 -9.97
CA GLU A 288 12.91 6.29 -9.15
C GLU A 288 13.90 5.11 -9.09
N ASP A 289 14.43 4.71 -10.25
CA ASP A 289 15.39 3.61 -10.38
C ASP A 289 16.72 3.92 -9.70
N ARG A 290 17.23 5.15 -9.82
CA ARG A 290 18.50 5.54 -9.20
C ARG A 290 18.45 5.45 -7.68
N VAL A 291 17.33 5.85 -7.09
CA VAL A 291 17.11 5.74 -5.64
C VAL A 291 16.99 4.27 -5.23
N TRP A 292 16.31 3.43 -6.03
CA TRP A 292 16.27 1.98 -5.79
C TRP A 292 17.66 1.36 -5.82
N ASP A 293 18.45 1.62 -6.86
CA ASP A 293 19.82 1.09 -7.00
C ASP A 293 20.69 1.45 -5.80
N ALA A 294 20.59 2.68 -5.31
CA ALA A 294 21.32 3.11 -4.11
C ALA A 294 20.92 2.29 -2.87
N LEU A 295 19.63 2.01 -2.67
CA LEU A 295 19.16 1.19 -1.54
C LEU A 295 19.54 -0.29 -1.69
N ILE A 296 19.48 -0.84 -2.90
CA ILE A 296 19.82 -2.24 -3.19
C ILE A 296 21.33 -2.47 -3.00
N ASN A 297 22.16 -1.65 -3.64
CA ASN A 297 23.62 -1.79 -3.61
C ASN A 297 24.19 -1.56 -2.22
N ASN A 298 23.46 -0.81 -1.37
CA ASN A 298 23.86 -0.51 0.01
C ASN A 298 22.88 -1.11 1.04
N TYR A 299 22.27 -2.25 0.75
CA TYR A 299 21.30 -2.88 1.66
C TYR A 299 21.80 -3.06 3.11
N PRO A 300 23.10 -3.32 3.42
CA PRO A 300 23.56 -3.38 4.81
C PRO A 300 23.36 -2.05 5.56
N MET A 301 23.50 -0.91 4.86
CA MET A 301 23.20 0.42 5.42
C MET A 301 21.69 0.60 5.62
N VAL A 302 20.85 0.05 4.74
CA VAL A 302 19.39 0.07 4.91
C VAL A 302 18.97 -0.65 6.20
N LYS A 303 19.62 -1.76 6.57
CA LYS A 303 19.38 -2.45 7.85
C LYS A 303 19.71 -1.56 9.05
N LYS A 304 20.87 -0.88 9.02
CA LYS A 304 21.25 0.08 10.08
C LYS A 304 20.31 1.28 10.17
N LEU A 305 19.84 1.78 9.02
CA LEU A 305 18.82 2.84 8.97
C LEU A 305 17.49 2.36 9.54
N PHE A 306 17.11 1.12 9.27
CA PHE A 306 15.93 0.50 9.87
C PHE A 306 16.10 0.34 11.38
N GLU A 307 17.25 -0.06 11.90
CA GLU A 307 17.51 -0.12 13.35
C GLU A 307 17.32 1.25 14.04
N LEU A 308 17.71 2.35 13.39
CA LEU A 308 17.44 3.70 13.89
C LEU A 308 15.94 4.01 13.92
N PHE A 309 15.24 3.68 12.82
CA PHE A 309 13.80 3.86 12.71
C PHE A 309 13.07 3.04 13.78
N ASP A 310 13.45 1.78 13.95
CA ASP A 310 12.84 0.85 14.90
C ASP A 310 13.03 1.33 16.33
N ARG A 311 14.24 1.74 16.69
CA ARG A 311 14.49 2.31 18.02
C ARG A 311 13.60 3.53 18.31
N LYS A 312 13.37 4.39 17.32
CA LYS A 312 12.58 5.62 17.48
C LYS A 312 11.07 5.34 17.55
N PHE A 313 10.55 4.38 16.79
CA PHE A 313 9.10 4.24 16.58
C PHE A 313 8.49 2.93 17.07
N ASN A 314 9.28 1.93 17.44
CA ASN A 314 8.78 0.67 17.96
C ASN A 314 8.28 0.85 19.40
N PRO A 315 6.97 0.70 19.68
CA PRO A 315 6.39 0.93 21.00
C PRO A 315 6.90 -0.04 22.07
N ALA A 316 7.54 -1.16 21.69
CA ALA A 316 8.16 -2.08 22.64
C ALA A 316 9.50 -1.57 23.19
N VAL A 317 10.13 -0.60 22.54
CA VAL A 317 11.41 -0.01 22.95
C VAL A 317 11.17 1.04 24.04
N LYS A 318 11.98 1.02 25.10
CA LYS A 318 11.87 1.98 26.22
C LYS A 318 12.61 3.31 25.98
N ASP A 319 13.76 3.25 25.31
CA ASP A 319 14.59 4.42 25.01
C ASP A 319 14.57 4.72 23.51
N HIS A 320 13.80 5.74 23.15
CA HIS A 320 13.63 6.18 21.78
C HIS A 320 14.66 7.24 21.33
N LYS A 321 15.68 7.55 22.12
CA LYS A 321 16.71 8.52 21.73
C LYS A 321 17.62 7.95 20.64
N ILE A 322 17.81 8.73 19.58
CA ILE A 322 18.63 8.33 18.42
C ILE A 322 19.72 9.33 18.02
N ASP A 323 19.81 10.51 18.63
CA ASP A 323 20.67 11.62 18.16
C ASP A 323 22.14 11.21 17.97
N ASP A 324 22.75 10.56 18.96
CA ASP A 324 24.15 10.11 18.88
C ASP A 324 24.35 9.04 17.78
N ARG A 325 23.35 8.16 17.62
CA ARG A 325 23.38 7.09 16.62
C ARG A 325 23.22 7.63 15.21
N VAL A 326 22.38 8.65 15.05
CA VAL A 326 22.23 9.39 13.79
C VAL A 326 23.59 9.98 13.38
N GLN A 327 24.27 10.69 14.30
CA GLN A 327 25.58 11.28 14.01
C GLN A 327 26.66 10.23 13.68
N ALA A 328 26.63 9.08 14.37
CA ALA A 328 27.53 7.97 14.08
C ALA A 328 27.26 7.39 12.67
N LEU A 329 26.01 7.09 12.35
CA LEU A 329 25.63 6.48 11.07
C LEU A 329 25.83 7.45 9.90
N SER A 330 25.59 8.75 10.06
CA SER A 330 25.89 9.75 9.03
C SER A 330 27.37 9.79 8.66
N ARG A 331 28.26 9.70 9.67
CA ARG A 331 29.72 9.64 9.44
C ARG A 331 30.13 8.33 8.78
N GLU A 332 29.51 7.23 9.18
CA GLU A 332 29.75 5.92 8.58
C GLU A 332 29.35 5.89 7.09
N ILE A 333 28.13 6.34 6.76
CA ILE A 333 27.66 6.48 5.37
C ILE A 333 28.65 7.32 4.55
N SER A 334 29.10 8.45 5.11
CA SER A 334 30.03 9.35 4.43
C SER A 334 31.41 8.72 4.15
N ARG A 335 31.83 7.76 4.98
CA ARG A 335 33.13 7.08 4.87
C ARG A 335 33.06 5.84 3.99
N GLU A 336 32.02 5.03 4.13
CA GLU A 336 31.97 3.66 3.59
C GLU A 336 31.26 3.56 2.24
N VAL A 337 30.38 4.50 1.91
CA VAL A 337 29.64 4.48 0.65
C VAL A 337 30.43 5.28 -0.41
N PRO A 338 30.99 4.63 -1.45
CA PRO A 338 31.92 5.30 -2.36
C PRO A 338 31.22 6.22 -3.36
N VAL A 339 30.00 5.88 -3.76
CA VAL A 339 29.23 6.64 -4.76
C VAL A 339 28.53 7.82 -4.07
N GLU A 340 28.78 9.04 -4.56
CA GLU A 340 28.23 10.27 -3.96
C GLU A 340 26.70 10.32 -3.99
N ALA A 341 26.11 9.98 -5.12
CA ALA A 341 24.65 9.94 -5.24
C ALA A 341 24.03 8.90 -4.28
N ASP A 342 24.69 7.77 -4.00
CA ASP A 342 24.23 6.80 -3.00
C ASP A 342 24.30 7.38 -1.59
N ARG A 343 25.39 8.09 -1.25
CA ARG A 343 25.51 8.81 0.03
C ARG A 343 24.35 9.78 0.21
N MET A 344 24.05 10.59 -0.80
CA MET A 344 22.95 11.55 -0.76
C MET A 344 21.60 10.87 -0.52
N VAL A 345 21.34 9.74 -1.20
CA VAL A 345 20.13 8.93 -0.97
C VAL A 345 20.04 8.45 0.47
N LEU A 346 21.10 7.83 1.00
CA LEU A 346 21.10 7.26 2.36
C LEU A 346 21.01 8.36 3.45
N LEU A 347 21.65 9.51 3.25
CA LEU A 347 21.51 10.67 4.15
C LEU A 347 20.10 11.29 4.08
N SER A 348 19.43 11.23 2.94
CA SER A 348 18.01 11.60 2.82
C SER A 348 17.12 10.66 3.64
N VAL A 349 17.45 9.37 3.74
CA VAL A 349 16.73 8.43 4.62
C VAL A 349 16.88 8.80 6.10
N ILE A 350 18.02 9.36 6.53
CA ILE A 350 18.15 9.92 7.88
C ILE A 350 17.21 11.12 8.07
N THR A 351 17.10 11.99 7.06
CA THR A 351 16.16 13.11 7.06
C THR A 351 14.71 12.64 7.17
N PHE A 352 14.34 11.58 6.43
CA PHE A 352 13.06 10.89 6.54
C PHE A 352 12.77 10.48 7.99
N ILE A 353 13.66 9.69 8.62
CA ILE A 353 13.48 9.21 10.00
C ILE A 353 13.30 10.38 10.99
N ASN A 354 14.12 11.42 10.85
CA ASN A 354 14.07 12.58 11.75
C ASN A 354 12.79 13.41 11.60
N SER A 355 12.26 13.51 10.38
CA SER A 355 11.06 14.30 10.07
C SER A 355 9.75 13.68 10.59
N ILE A 356 9.71 12.36 10.82
CA ILE A 356 8.49 11.66 11.25
C ILE A 356 8.10 12.06 12.67
N LEU A 357 6.83 12.44 12.82
CA LEU A 357 6.16 12.73 14.09
C LEU A 357 5.26 11.57 14.56
N ARG A 358 4.56 10.92 13.63
CA ARG A 358 3.68 9.76 13.89
C ARG A 358 3.75 8.79 12.71
N THR A 359 3.66 7.50 12.98
CA THR A 359 3.54 6.45 11.95
C THR A 359 2.71 5.27 12.44
N ASN A 360 1.94 4.64 11.56
CA ASN A 360 1.19 3.43 11.86
C ASN A 360 1.99 2.13 11.58
N PHE A 361 3.30 2.22 11.35
CA PHE A 361 4.16 1.11 10.93
C PHE A 361 4.01 -0.14 11.82
N TYR A 362 3.92 0.03 13.15
CA TYR A 362 3.80 -1.05 14.14
C TYR A 362 2.36 -1.47 14.46
N LYS A 363 1.36 -0.88 13.79
CA LYS A 363 -0.04 -1.29 13.95
C LYS A 363 -0.24 -2.65 13.27
N LYS A 364 -0.76 -3.65 13.99
CA LYS A 364 -0.93 -5.01 13.44
C LYS A 364 -1.91 -5.07 12.26
N GLU A 365 -3.11 -4.52 12.44
CA GLU A 365 -4.15 -4.51 11.41
C GLU A 365 -4.17 -3.17 10.67
N LYS A 366 -3.61 -3.17 9.45
CA LYS A 366 -3.51 -1.99 8.59
C LYS A 366 -3.59 -2.37 7.12
N VAL A 367 -3.98 -1.40 6.29
CA VAL A 367 -4.16 -1.56 4.82
C VAL A 367 -3.23 -0.67 4.00
N SER A 368 -2.57 0.28 4.66
CA SER A 368 -1.60 1.24 4.13
C SER A 368 -0.64 1.64 5.25
N ILE A 369 0.56 2.08 4.88
CA ILE A 369 1.48 2.75 5.80
C ILE A 369 1.28 4.24 5.68
N ALA A 370 1.25 4.91 6.83
CA ALA A 370 1.06 6.34 6.90
C ALA A 370 2.13 6.96 7.80
N TYR A 371 2.58 8.14 7.40
CA TYR A 371 3.53 8.97 8.13
C TYR A 371 2.99 10.40 8.24
N MET A 372 3.12 10.99 9.42
CA MET A 372 2.96 12.43 9.63
C MET A 372 4.36 13.04 9.78
N TYR A 373 4.69 14.06 8.98
CA TYR A 373 5.98 14.72 9.03
C TYR A 373 5.91 16.12 9.63
N ARG A 374 6.99 16.51 10.31
CA ARG A 374 7.35 17.90 10.52
C ARG A 374 7.93 18.46 9.21
N PRO A 375 7.49 19.63 8.74
CA PRO A 375 7.83 20.14 7.41
C PRO A 375 9.16 20.90 7.33
N ASP A 376 9.98 20.88 8.38
CA ASP A 376 11.22 21.65 8.52
C ASP A 376 12.33 21.23 7.54
N PHE A 377 12.24 20.02 6.99
CA PHE A 377 13.18 19.52 5.96
C PHE A 377 12.93 20.12 4.57
N LEU A 378 11.77 20.75 4.32
CA LEU A 378 11.45 21.31 3.00
C LEU A 378 12.32 22.53 2.70
N ASN A 379 12.86 22.56 1.48
CA ASN A 379 13.58 23.72 0.98
C ASN A 379 12.64 24.94 0.87
N LYS A 380 12.97 26.03 1.56
CA LYS A 380 12.21 27.29 1.49
C LYS A 380 12.25 27.98 0.13
N VAL A 381 13.21 27.65 -0.73
CA VAL A 381 13.22 28.21 -2.09
C VAL A 381 12.13 27.56 -2.94
N ASP A 382 12.02 26.23 -2.88
CA ASP A 382 11.02 25.48 -3.66
C ASP A 382 9.63 25.60 -3.02
N TYR A 383 9.57 25.58 -1.68
CA TYR A 383 8.34 25.66 -0.88
C TYR A 383 8.36 26.89 0.05
N PRO A 384 8.11 28.10 -0.49
CA PRO A 384 8.29 29.36 0.25
C PRO A 384 7.35 29.53 1.45
N VAL A 385 6.16 28.96 1.38
CA VAL A 385 5.25 28.88 2.52
C VAL A 385 5.40 27.50 3.13
N THR A 386 5.95 27.41 4.34
CA THR A 386 6.08 26.13 5.04
C THR A 386 4.69 25.61 5.42
N PRO A 387 4.33 24.37 5.05
CA PRO A 387 3.10 23.74 5.54
C PRO A 387 3.05 23.70 7.06
N PHE A 388 1.86 23.52 7.62
CA PHE A 388 1.71 23.23 9.05
C PHE A 388 1.95 21.74 9.35
N GLY A 389 1.49 20.86 8.44
CA GLY A 389 1.72 19.43 8.55
C GLY A 389 1.57 18.72 7.21
N ILE A 390 2.33 17.65 7.06
CA ILE A 390 2.37 16.81 5.86
C ILE A 390 2.05 15.38 6.30
N PHE A 391 1.15 14.72 5.56
CA PHE A 391 0.87 13.30 5.71
C PHE A 391 1.24 12.61 4.41
N HIS A 392 1.85 11.45 4.53
CA HIS A 392 2.25 10.61 3.39
C HIS A 392 1.72 9.22 3.63
N VAL A 393 0.90 8.74 2.71
CA VAL A 393 0.29 7.42 2.75
C VAL A 393 0.80 6.60 1.58
N ILE A 394 1.31 5.42 1.89
CA ILE A 394 1.88 4.48 0.96
C ILE A 394 1.07 3.19 1.07
N GLY A 395 0.56 2.74 -0.06
CA GLY A 395 -0.10 1.45 -0.16
C GLY A 395 0.38 0.75 -1.41
N ARG A 396 -0.05 -0.50 -1.56
CA ARG A 396 0.29 -1.29 -2.73
C ARG A 396 -0.13 -0.61 -4.05
N GLU A 397 -1.30 0.00 -4.07
CA GLU A 397 -1.91 0.63 -5.24
C GLU A 397 -1.60 2.13 -5.35
N LEU A 398 -1.04 2.76 -4.31
CA LEU A 398 -1.01 4.22 -4.20
C LEU A 398 0.24 4.80 -3.54
N ARG A 399 0.60 6.01 -3.97
CA ARG A 399 1.39 6.97 -3.20
C ARG A 399 0.53 8.23 -3.05
N GLY A 400 0.31 8.70 -1.83
CA GLY A 400 -0.56 9.83 -1.58
C GLY A 400 -0.02 10.79 -0.55
N PHE A 401 -0.31 12.07 -0.72
CA PHE A 401 0.05 13.13 0.22
C PHE A 401 -1.20 13.86 0.70
N HIS A 402 -1.15 14.36 1.94
CA HIS A 402 -2.08 15.35 2.45
C HIS A 402 -1.29 16.50 3.05
N ILE A 403 -1.57 17.72 2.62
CA ILE A 403 -0.88 18.92 3.11
C ILE A 403 -1.91 19.86 3.72
N ARG A 404 -1.63 20.38 4.92
CA ARG A 404 -2.41 21.45 5.57
C ARG A 404 -1.52 22.64 5.94
N PHE A 405 -2.03 23.85 5.75
CA PHE A 405 -1.29 25.10 6.05
C PHE A 405 -1.67 25.74 7.39
N ARG A 406 -2.69 25.22 8.07
CA ARG A 406 -3.04 25.56 9.45
C ARG A 406 -3.40 24.29 10.20
N ASP A 407 -3.53 24.39 11.51
CA ASP A 407 -3.95 23.25 12.34
C ASP A 407 -5.35 22.76 11.96
N ILE A 408 -6.32 23.67 11.96
CA ILE A 408 -7.65 23.44 11.42
C ILE A 408 -7.64 23.89 9.95
N ALA A 409 -7.77 22.93 9.03
CA ALA A 409 -7.76 23.19 7.59
C ALA A 409 -8.67 22.24 6.83
N ARG A 410 -9.23 22.72 5.71
CA ARG A 410 -10.14 21.96 4.84
C ARG A 410 -9.66 21.90 3.39
N GLY A 411 -9.93 20.77 2.73
CA GLY A 411 -9.36 20.49 1.42
C GLY A 411 -9.95 19.29 0.72
N GLY A 412 -10.08 19.38 -0.60
CA GLY A 412 -10.47 18.26 -1.45
C GLY A 412 -9.40 17.17 -1.55
N ILE A 413 -9.80 15.92 -1.76
CA ILE A 413 -8.91 14.80 -2.12
C ILE A 413 -9.05 14.51 -3.60
N ARG A 414 -7.93 14.53 -4.33
CA ARG A 414 -7.85 14.23 -5.77
C ARG A 414 -7.20 12.89 -6.00
N ILE A 415 -7.73 12.11 -6.94
CA ILE A 415 -7.01 10.94 -7.48
C ILE A 415 -6.36 11.33 -8.81
N VAL A 416 -5.04 11.20 -8.88
CA VAL A 416 -4.24 11.47 -10.07
C VAL A 416 -4.05 10.16 -10.84
N ARG A 417 -4.52 10.17 -12.09
CA ARG A 417 -4.49 9.02 -13.00
C ARG A 417 -3.53 9.31 -14.15
N SER A 418 -2.90 8.26 -14.65
CA SER A 418 -1.94 8.35 -15.74
C SER A 418 -2.43 7.52 -16.91
N ILE A 419 -2.55 8.15 -18.09
CA ILE A 419 -3.04 7.50 -19.31
C ILE A 419 -1.99 6.58 -19.96
N ASN A 420 -0.71 6.82 -19.70
CA ASN A 420 0.42 6.02 -20.16
C ASN A 420 1.55 6.06 -19.12
N TYR A 421 2.56 5.20 -19.29
CA TYR A 421 3.66 5.05 -18.33
C TYR A 421 4.53 6.31 -18.21
N GLN A 422 4.76 7.02 -19.32
CA GLN A 422 5.54 8.26 -19.29
C GLN A 422 4.82 9.36 -18.48
N THR A 423 3.51 9.50 -18.65
CA THR A 423 2.69 10.38 -17.83
C THR A 423 2.70 9.95 -16.36
N TYR A 424 2.76 8.63 -16.08
CA TYR A 424 2.92 8.14 -14.71
C TYR A 424 4.25 8.56 -14.08
N LEU A 425 5.37 8.41 -14.79
CA LEU A 425 6.68 8.84 -14.28
C LEU A 425 6.66 10.34 -13.94
N ASN A 426 6.18 11.18 -14.86
CA ASN A 426 6.06 12.62 -14.61
C ASN A 426 5.15 12.91 -13.41
N ASN A 427 3.97 12.29 -13.32
CA ASN A 427 3.09 12.47 -12.17
C ASN A 427 3.76 12.00 -10.87
N SER A 428 4.52 10.91 -10.92
CA SER A 428 5.28 10.37 -9.76
C SER A 428 6.34 11.34 -9.26
N ASP A 429 7.06 11.99 -10.18
CA ASP A 429 8.08 12.97 -9.84
C ASP A 429 7.50 14.19 -9.11
N PHE A 430 6.33 14.67 -9.54
CA PHE A 430 5.76 15.96 -9.14
C PHE A 430 4.48 15.86 -8.29
N ILE A 431 4.09 14.67 -7.81
CA ILE A 431 2.83 14.50 -7.08
C ILE A 431 2.76 15.33 -5.79
N PHE A 432 3.88 15.51 -5.09
CA PHE A 432 3.93 16.37 -3.91
C PHE A 432 3.82 17.86 -4.28
N ASP A 433 4.49 18.29 -5.35
CA ASP A 433 4.43 19.66 -5.86
C ASP A 433 3.01 20.04 -6.27
N GLU A 434 2.29 19.15 -6.97
CA GLU A 434 0.88 19.33 -7.28
C GLU A 434 0.06 19.48 -5.99
N ASN A 435 0.27 18.59 -5.01
CA ASN A 435 -0.46 18.64 -3.75
C ASN A 435 -0.20 19.94 -2.99
N TYR A 436 1.05 20.39 -2.92
CA TYR A 436 1.48 21.61 -2.26
C TYR A 436 0.82 22.83 -2.89
N ASN A 437 0.88 22.94 -4.21
CA ASN A 437 0.33 24.08 -4.95
C ASN A 437 -1.20 24.15 -4.82
N LEU A 438 -1.89 23.00 -4.87
CA LEU A 438 -3.33 22.93 -4.65
C LEU A 438 -3.71 23.30 -3.20
N ALA A 439 -2.98 22.80 -2.21
CA ALA A 439 -3.22 23.13 -0.80
C ALA A 439 -2.96 24.62 -0.52
N LEU A 440 -1.92 25.20 -1.12
CA LEU A 440 -1.58 26.61 -0.96
C LEU A 440 -2.63 27.50 -1.62
N THR A 441 -3.14 27.09 -2.78
CA THR A 441 -4.27 27.75 -3.44
C THR A 441 -5.50 27.72 -2.55
N GLN A 442 -5.79 26.58 -1.91
CA GLN A 442 -6.89 26.48 -0.94
C GLN A 442 -6.66 27.37 0.28
N GLN A 443 -5.42 27.54 0.74
CA GLN A 443 -5.07 28.43 1.84
C GLN A 443 -5.33 29.90 1.49
N ARG A 444 -5.01 30.30 0.25
CA ARG A 444 -5.30 31.66 -0.25
C ARG A 444 -6.80 31.89 -0.45
N LYS A 445 -7.54 30.86 -0.86
CA LYS A 445 -9.00 30.89 -1.01
C LYS A 445 -9.72 31.00 0.33
N ASN A 446 -9.24 30.33 1.36
CA ASN A 446 -9.87 30.30 2.70
C ASN A 446 -9.45 31.48 3.60
N LYS A 447 -8.82 32.54 3.05
CA LYS A 447 -8.26 33.67 3.84
C LYS A 447 -9.28 34.37 4.74
N ASP A 448 -10.56 34.37 4.36
CA ASP A 448 -11.66 35.01 5.07
C ASP A 448 -12.47 34.02 5.95
N LEU A 449 -12.03 32.76 6.02
CA LEU A 449 -12.64 31.71 6.85
C LEU A 449 -11.79 31.44 8.10
N ALA A 450 -12.41 30.89 9.15
CA ALA A 450 -11.70 30.48 10.35
C ALA A 450 -10.70 29.33 10.08
N GLU A 451 -10.98 28.50 9.09
CA GLU A 451 -10.19 27.33 8.71
C GLU A 451 -9.13 27.69 7.66
N GLY A 452 -7.96 27.05 7.72
CA GLY A 452 -6.95 27.13 6.66
C GLY A 452 -7.27 26.24 5.46
N GLY A 453 -6.36 26.24 4.49
CA GLY A 453 -6.40 25.36 3.32
C GLY A 453 -5.61 24.08 3.53
N SER A 454 -6.20 22.98 3.06
CA SER A 454 -5.51 21.72 2.87
C SER A 454 -5.83 21.13 1.49
N LYS A 455 -5.15 20.04 1.14
CA LYS A 455 -5.46 19.22 -0.03
C LYS A 455 -4.89 17.83 0.15
N GLY A 456 -5.58 16.81 -0.35
CA GLY A 456 -5.02 15.48 -0.55
C GLY A 456 -4.83 15.16 -2.03
N THR A 457 -3.76 14.45 -2.38
CA THR A 457 -3.59 13.81 -3.69
C THR A 457 -3.26 12.33 -3.51
N ILE A 458 -3.79 11.50 -4.41
CA ILE A 458 -3.54 10.06 -4.47
C ILE A 458 -3.07 9.75 -5.88
N LEU A 459 -1.78 9.49 -6.05
CA LEU A 459 -1.26 8.93 -7.29
C LEU A 459 -1.51 7.43 -7.30
N LEU A 460 -2.26 6.96 -8.29
CA LEU A 460 -2.36 5.52 -8.55
C LEU A 460 -1.05 5.03 -9.16
N ARG A 461 -0.50 3.98 -8.56
CA ARG A 461 0.66 3.29 -9.12
C ARG A 461 0.32 2.70 -10.48
N TRP A 462 1.31 2.67 -11.37
CA TRP A 462 1.15 2.08 -12.68
C TRP A 462 0.65 0.63 -12.56
N GLY A 463 -0.33 0.25 -13.39
CA GLY A 463 -0.99 -1.06 -13.33
C GLY A 463 -2.20 -1.16 -12.39
N PHE A 464 -2.54 -0.10 -11.64
CA PHE A 464 -3.68 -0.08 -10.71
C PHE A 464 -4.74 0.98 -11.07
N THR A 465 -4.85 1.35 -12.35
CA THR A 465 -5.74 2.43 -12.82
C THR A 465 -7.23 2.14 -12.62
N ASP A 466 -7.61 0.87 -12.47
CA ASP A 466 -8.97 0.38 -12.14
C ASP A 466 -9.24 0.34 -10.62
N LYS A 467 -8.24 0.54 -9.77
CA LYS A 467 -8.33 0.42 -8.30
C LYS A 467 -8.54 1.75 -7.57
N MET A 468 -9.15 2.74 -8.22
CA MET A 468 -9.41 4.08 -7.65
C MET A 468 -10.07 4.03 -6.26
N ALA A 469 -11.17 3.31 -6.15
CA ALA A 469 -11.91 3.20 -4.90
C ALA A 469 -11.07 2.51 -3.80
N VAL A 470 -10.35 1.44 -4.14
CA VAL A 470 -9.47 0.72 -3.19
C VAL A 470 -8.37 1.64 -2.68
N ALA A 471 -7.71 2.38 -3.58
CA ALA A 471 -6.68 3.34 -3.22
C ALA A 471 -7.23 4.43 -2.30
N PHE A 472 -8.36 5.04 -2.65
CA PHE A 472 -9.00 6.05 -1.80
C PHE A 472 -9.31 5.52 -0.40
N LYS A 473 -9.89 4.32 -0.30
CA LYS A 473 -10.22 3.70 0.98
C LYS A 473 -8.97 3.46 1.84
N LYS A 474 -7.91 2.91 1.25
CA LYS A 474 -6.61 2.69 1.91
C LYS A 474 -5.95 3.99 2.35
N TYR A 475 -6.06 5.06 1.54
CA TYR A 475 -5.58 6.38 1.89
C TYR A 475 -6.30 6.94 3.12
N ILE A 476 -7.64 6.88 3.15
CA ILE A 476 -8.46 7.31 4.28
C ILE A 476 -8.14 6.50 5.54
N ASP A 477 -8.01 5.18 5.44
CA ASP A 477 -7.67 4.35 6.60
C ASP A 477 -6.29 4.64 7.18
N GLY A 478 -5.31 4.96 6.33
CA GLY A 478 -3.98 5.40 6.76
C GLY A 478 -4.02 6.76 7.48
N LEU A 479 -4.80 7.72 6.97
CA LEU A 479 -5.02 8.99 7.67
C LEU A 479 -5.71 8.79 9.02
N LEU A 480 -6.76 7.96 9.07
CA LEU A 480 -7.46 7.64 10.32
C LEU A 480 -6.55 6.91 11.32
N ASP A 481 -5.61 6.08 10.87
CA ASP A 481 -4.61 5.46 11.76
C ASP A 481 -3.72 6.52 12.42
N LEU A 482 -3.35 7.59 11.71
CA LEU A 482 -2.56 8.68 12.28
C LEU A 482 -3.39 9.61 13.16
N MET A 483 -4.68 9.77 12.89
CA MET A 483 -5.57 10.66 13.64
C MET A 483 -6.05 10.07 14.97
N MET A 484 -6.31 8.76 15.01
CA MET A 484 -6.89 8.11 16.17
C MET A 484 -5.82 7.79 17.22
N PRO A 485 -6.17 7.80 18.52
CA PRO A 485 -5.28 7.31 19.57
C PRO A 485 -5.07 5.80 19.42
N ASP A 486 -3.82 5.35 19.51
CA ASP A 486 -3.45 3.94 19.41
C ASP A 486 -2.13 3.70 20.16
N ALA A 487 -2.11 2.70 21.05
CA ALA A 487 -0.92 2.38 21.86
C ALA A 487 0.25 1.84 21.02
N SER A 488 0.01 1.43 19.78
CA SER A 488 1.05 0.99 18.84
C SER A 488 1.79 2.15 18.16
N ILE A 489 1.40 3.40 18.41
CA ILE A 489 2.00 4.59 17.80
C ILE A 489 2.75 5.40 18.85
N VAL A 490 4.07 5.54 18.68
CA VAL A 490 4.88 6.51 19.43
C VAL A 490 4.60 7.92 18.88
N ASP A 491 4.04 8.80 19.72
CA ASP A 491 3.57 10.12 19.31
C ASP A 491 4.54 11.25 19.70
N TYR A 492 5.20 11.84 18.70
CA TYR A 492 6.03 13.03 18.85
C TYR A 492 5.31 14.34 18.50
N TYR A 493 4.07 14.28 18.02
CA TYR A 493 3.24 15.44 17.75
C TYR A 493 2.57 15.98 19.02
N GLY A 494 2.08 15.07 19.88
CA GLY A 494 1.58 15.38 21.22
C GLY A 494 0.27 16.16 21.28
N LYS A 495 -0.49 16.21 20.18
CA LYS A 495 -1.79 16.90 20.06
C LYS A 495 -2.78 16.08 19.23
N ASP A 496 -4.08 16.38 19.38
CA ASP A 496 -5.11 15.82 18.50
C ASP A 496 -4.84 16.21 17.04
N VAL A 497 -4.86 15.23 16.14
CA VAL A 497 -4.80 15.48 14.70
C VAL A 497 -6.23 15.48 14.15
N ILE A 498 -6.65 16.62 13.59
CA ILE A 498 -7.99 16.81 13.03
C ILE A 498 -7.85 17.19 11.56
N LEU A 499 -8.52 16.44 10.68
CA LEU A 499 -8.56 16.68 9.24
C LEU A 499 -10.00 16.83 8.76
N PHE A 500 -10.24 17.81 7.89
CA PHE A 500 -11.52 18.04 7.21
C PHE A 500 -11.33 17.84 5.71
N LEU A 501 -11.97 16.80 5.19
CA LEU A 501 -11.77 16.33 3.82
C LEU A 501 -12.96 16.74 2.94
N GLY A 502 -12.71 16.93 1.66
CA GLY A 502 -13.76 17.18 0.68
C GLY A 502 -13.54 16.41 -0.60
N PRO A 503 -14.54 16.42 -1.49
CA PRO A 503 -14.39 15.84 -2.80
C PRO A 503 -13.51 16.71 -3.69
N ASP A 504 -12.85 16.07 -4.65
CA ASP A 504 -12.24 16.67 -5.84
C ASP A 504 -12.40 15.65 -6.99
N GLU A 505 -11.60 15.79 -8.04
CA GLU A 505 -11.62 14.88 -9.18
C GLU A 505 -11.55 13.40 -8.73
N TRP A 506 -12.55 12.63 -9.17
CA TRP A 506 -12.72 11.19 -8.95
C TRP A 506 -13.01 10.73 -7.50
N THR A 507 -13.39 11.64 -6.60
CA THR A 507 -13.65 11.25 -5.19
C THR A 507 -15.04 11.61 -4.64
N ALA A 508 -15.89 12.29 -5.42
CA ALA A 508 -17.22 12.72 -4.99
C ALA A 508 -18.06 11.59 -4.35
N ASP A 509 -18.21 10.47 -5.07
CA ASP A 509 -19.03 9.33 -4.65
C ASP A 509 -18.43 8.53 -3.47
N LEU A 510 -17.20 8.85 -3.05
CA LEU A 510 -16.48 8.14 -1.99
C LEU A 510 -16.51 8.89 -0.65
N MET A 511 -17.01 10.14 -0.62
CA MET A 511 -17.03 10.97 0.60
C MET A 511 -17.98 10.44 1.67
N GLU A 512 -19.12 9.87 1.25
CA GLU A 512 -20.07 9.21 2.16
C GLU A 512 -19.41 8.02 2.84
N TRP A 513 -18.75 7.15 2.07
CA TRP A 513 -18.02 6.00 2.59
C TRP A 513 -16.96 6.44 3.60
N ALA A 514 -16.18 7.48 3.32
CA ALA A 514 -15.15 7.96 4.23
C ALA A 514 -15.71 8.46 5.58
N ALA A 515 -16.87 9.14 5.57
CA ALA A 515 -17.55 9.56 6.80
C ALA A 515 -18.05 8.35 7.62
N LEU A 516 -18.69 7.38 6.94
CA LEU A 516 -19.16 6.14 7.58
C LEU A 516 -18.00 5.30 8.10
N ARG A 517 -16.87 5.26 7.39
CA ARG A 517 -15.65 4.60 7.84
C ARG A 517 -15.12 5.22 9.12
N ALA A 518 -15.03 6.55 9.18
CA ALA A 518 -14.64 7.25 10.40
C ALA A 518 -15.60 6.96 11.57
N LYS A 519 -16.91 6.88 11.31
CA LYS A 519 -17.92 6.48 12.30
C LYS A 519 -17.69 5.07 12.82
N ALA A 520 -17.50 4.11 11.91
CA ALA A 520 -17.26 2.71 12.25
C ALA A 520 -15.98 2.52 13.09
N ARG A 521 -14.98 3.36 12.84
CA ARG A 521 -13.72 3.40 13.62
C ARG A 521 -13.82 4.20 14.91
N GLY A 522 -14.99 4.72 15.28
CA GLY A 522 -15.22 5.42 16.54
C GLY A 522 -14.73 6.88 16.57
N TYR A 523 -14.48 7.51 15.41
CA TYR A 523 -14.07 8.92 15.37
C TYR A 523 -15.21 9.85 15.81
N LYS A 524 -14.98 10.62 16.89
CA LYS A 524 -15.97 11.53 17.50
C LYS A 524 -16.60 12.51 16.50
N PHE A 525 -15.83 13.01 15.54
CA PHE A 525 -16.27 14.02 14.58
C PHE A 525 -16.56 13.43 13.18
N TRP A 526 -16.95 12.16 13.09
CA TRP A 526 -17.17 11.47 11.82
C TRP A 526 -18.12 12.21 10.85
N LYS A 527 -19.15 12.90 11.35
CA LYS A 527 -20.03 13.71 10.50
C LYS A 527 -19.29 14.88 9.84
N ALA A 528 -18.34 15.51 10.54
CA ALA A 528 -17.58 16.63 10.01
C ALA A 528 -16.34 16.19 9.21
N PHE A 529 -15.94 14.91 9.32
CA PHE A 529 -14.73 14.38 8.71
C PHE A 529 -14.64 14.62 7.20
N THR A 530 -15.75 14.48 6.47
CA THR A 530 -15.82 14.77 5.03
C THR A 530 -16.96 15.75 4.70
N THR A 531 -16.84 16.45 3.58
CA THR A 531 -17.93 17.23 2.94
C THR A 531 -18.39 16.53 1.66
N GLY A 532 -19.43 17.03 0.99
CA GLY A 532 -19.95 16.41 -0.25
C GLY A 532 -20.77 15.12 -0.06
N LYS A 533 -21.20 14.86 1.18
CA LYS A 533 -22.04 13.71 1.58
C LYS A 533 -23.55 14.03 1.44
N PRO A 534 -24.45 13.03 1.48
CA PRO A 534 -25.89 13.25 1.37
C PRO A 534 -26.52 14.05 2.52
N LEU A 535 -27.70 14.65 2.28
CA LEU A 535 -28.49 15.39 3.27
C LEU A 535 -28.83 14.55 4.51
N SER A 536 -29.13 13.27 4.33
CA SER A 536 -29.45 12.32 5.42
C SER A 536 -28.32 12.18 6.44
N MET A 537 -27.08 12.53 6.06
CA MET A 537 -25.90 12.50 6.92
C MET A 537 -25.43 13.91 7.34
N GLY A 538 -26.25 14.94 7.11
CA GLY A 538 -25.91 16.34 7.39
C GLY A 538 -25.00 16.97 6.33
N GLY A 539 -24.98 16.43 5.12
CA GLY A 539 -24.37 17.11 3.98
C GLY A 539 -25.18 18.32 3.54
N ILE A 540 -24.50 19.32 2.98
CA ILE A 540 -25.14 20.52 2.43
C ILE A 540 -24.94 20.47 0.91
N PRO A 541 -26.00 20.24 0.11
CA PRO A 541 -25.92 20.16 -1.34
C PRO A 541 -25.42 21.49 -1.91
N HIS A 542 -24.22 21.45 -2.49
CA HIS A 542 -23.57 22.63 -3.03
C HIS A 542 -24.23 23.10 -4.33
N ASP A 543 -24.75 22.18 -5.14
CA ASP A 543 -25.57 22.44 -6.32
C ASP A 543 -26.83 23.25 -6.00
N ARG A 544 -27.45 23.02 -4.82
CA ARG A 544 -28.64 23.76 -4.38
C ARG A 544 -28.32 25.09 -3.71
N TYR A 545 -27.31 25.12 -2.84
CA TYR A 545 -27.09 26.26 -1.93
C TYR A 545 -25.83 27.08 -2.19
N GLY A 546 -24.87 26.55 -2.96
CA GLY A 546 -23.52 27.13 -3.04
C GLY A 546 -22.85 26.90 -4.40
N MET A 547 -23.63 26.90 -5.48
CA MET A 547 -23.11 26.65 -6.82
C MET A 547 -22.13 27.77 -7.18
N THR A 548 -20.88 27.41 -7.50
CA THR A 548 -19.79 28.37 -7.75
C THR A 548 -20.17 29.38 -8.84
N THR A 549 -20.91 28.95 -9.85
CA THR A 549 -21.39 29.77 -10.96
C THR A 549 -22.32 30.90 -10.49
N ASN A 550 -23.17 30.67 -9.48
CA ASN A 550 -24.01 31.73 -8.91
C ASN A 550 -23.16 32.82 -8.25
N SER A 551 -22.11 32.42 -7.52
CA SER A 551 -21.19 33.38 -6.91
C SER A 551 -20.35 34.14 -7.94
N VAL A 552 -19.93 33.47 -9.02
CA VAL A 552 -19.22 34.12 -10.15
C VAL A 552 -20.15 35.12 -10.84
N HIS A 553 -21.42 34.77 -11.05
CA HIS A 553 -22.40 35.68 -11.63
C HIS A 553 -22.62 36.91 -10.76
N GLU A 554 -22.79 36.73 -9.45
CA GLU A 554 -22.94 37.85 -8.51
C GLU A 554 -21.69 38.76 -8.51
N TYR A 555 -20.49 38.19 -8.60
CA TYR A 555 -19.26 38.95 -8.72
C TYR A 555 -19.22 39.78 -10.02
N VAL A 556 -19.65 39.20 -11.14
CA VAL A 556 -19.78 39.92 -12.43
C VAL A 556 -20.80 41.05 -12.32
N LEU A 557 -21.97 40.81 -11.72
CA LEU A 557 -22.99 41.86 -11.50
C LEU A 557 -22.44 43.02 -10.68
N CYS A 558 -21.71 42.73 -9.60
CA CYS A 558 -21.05 43.76 -8.79
C CYS A 558 -20.01 44.56 -9.58
N ALA A 559 -19.20 43.89 -10.41
CA ALA A 559 -18.21 44.55 -11.26
C ALA A 559 -18.87 45.46 -12.31
N LEU A 560 -19.92 44.98 -12.99
CA LEU A 560 -20.69 45.77 -13.96
C LEU A 560 -21.34 46.99 -13.29
N LYS A 561 -21.95 46.81 -12.13
CA LYS A 561 -22.53 47.89 -11.32
C LYS A 561 -21.47 48.95 -10.97
N LYS A 562 -20.26 48.53 -10.59
CA LYS A 562 -19.15 49.44 -10.27
C LYS A 562 -18.69 50.25 -11.48
N LEU A 563 -18.77 49.68 -12.68
CA LEU A 563 -18.43 50.32 -13.95
C LEU A 563 -19.60 51.11 -14.57
N GLY A 564 -20.79 51.09 -13.95
CA GLY A 564 -21.98 51.74 -14.50
C GLY A 564 -22.55 51.06 -15.75
N LEU A 565 -22.21 49.79 -15.99
CA LEU A 565 -22.64 49.02 -17.15
C LEU A 565 -23.85 48.16 -16.79
N LYS A 566 -24.78 48.02 -17.74
CA LYS A 566 -25.92 47.10 -17.62
C LYS A 566 -25.57 45.76 -18.26
N GLU A 567 -25.90 44.67 -17.58
CA GLU A 567 -25.64 43.31 -18.04
C GLU A 567 -26.29 43.01 -19.40
N GLU A 568 -27.52 43.49 -19.63
CA GLU A 568 -28.26 43.35 -20.90
C GLU A 568 -27.53 43.91 -22.13
N ASN A 569 -26.55 44.78 -21.92
CA ASN A 569 -25.76 45.42 -22.98
C ASN A 569 -24.38 44.78 -23.19
N ILE A 570 -24.07 43.69 -22.48
CA ILE A 570 -22.76 43.04 -22.50
C ILE A 570 -22.88 41.64 -23.12
N THR A 571 -22.16 41.42 -24.21
CA THR A 571 -21.98 40.07 -24.76
C THR A 571 -21.06 39.26 -23.86
N LYS A 572 -21.53 38.11 -23.37
CA LYS A 572 -20.74 37.20 -22.54
C LYS A 572 -20.23 36.02 -23.37
N VAL A 573 -18.98 35.67 -23.16
CA VAL A 573 -18.39 34.41 -23.65
C VAL A 573 -18.01 33.57 -22.42
N MET A 574 -18.54 32.36 -22.34
CA MET A 574 -18.21 31.41 -21.28
C MET A 574 -17.53 30.21 -21.93
N THR A 575 -16.31 29.92 -21.51
CA THR A 575 -15.60 28.72 -21.92
C THR A 575 -15.76 27.68 -20.81
N GLY A 576 -16.39 26.55 -21.13
CA GLY A 576 -16.49 25.43 -20.20
C GLY A 576 -15.11 24.80 -19.95
N GLY A 577 -14.83 24.43 -18.70
CA GLY A 577 -13.68 23.58 -18.40
C GLY A 577 -13.85 22.18 -19.01
N PRO A 578 -12.74 21.45 -19.24
CA PRO A 578 -12.75 20.09 -19.80
C PRO A 578 -13.49 19.08 -18.91
#